data_AF-A0A7S1VV03-F1
#
_entry.id   AF-A0A7S1VV03-F1
#
_cell.length_a   1.000
_cell.length_b   1.000
_cell.length_c   1.000
_cell.angle_alpha   90.00
_cell.angle_beta   90.00
_cell.angle_gamma   90.00
#
_symmetry.space_group_name_H-M   'P 1'
#
loop_
_entity.id
_entity.type
_entity.pdbx_description
1 polymer ?
#
loop_
_entity_poly.entity_id
_entity_poly.type
_entity_poly.pdbx_seq_one_letter_code
_entity_poly.pdbx_strand_id
1 'polypeptide(L)'
;PSCETYLVLTNIAKRHNVRSLLLTAAAFGCCGVFVVGQKHYNFDVDLPRDSNGTVPHQLRNYVKEGKMTIRKFDKWHNLVDHLQSNDICLVGVEIHETAINVDEFRPR
;
A
#
# COMPACT_ATOMS: atom_id res chain seq x y z
N PRO A 1 -11.48 -8.10 -14.48
CA PRO A 1 -10.77 -8.65 -13.30
C PRO A 1 -11.23 -7.90 -12.04
N SER A 2 -11.98 -8.56 -11.15
CA SER A 2 -12.22 -8.06 -9.80
C SER A 2 -10.86 -8.10 -9.09
N CYS A 3 -10.23 -6.94 -8.96
CA CYS A 3 -9.01 -6.86 -8.21
C CYS A 3 -9.39 -6.84 -6.72
N GLU A 4 -8.81 -7.74 -5.92
CA GLU A 4 -9.27 -8.00 -4.54
C GLU A 4 -8.17 -7.79 -3.48
N THR A 5 -6.95 -7.38 -3.88
CA THR A 5 -5.82 -7.28 -2.95
C THR A 5 -5.27 -5.86 -2.86
N TYR A 6 -5.10 -5.39 -1.62
CA TYR A 6 -4.55 -4.09 -1.29
C TYR A 6 -3.34 -4.25 -0.37
N LEU A 7 -2.41 -3.29 -0.41
CA LEU A 7 -1.29 -3.23 0.51
C LEU A 7 -1.44 -2.03 1.44
N VAL A 8 -1.35 -2.24 2.75
CA VAL A 8 -1.30 -1.14 3.74
C VAL A 8 0.16 -0.89 4.13
N LEU A 9 0.63 0.33 3.93
CA LEU A 9 1.92 0.80 4.39
C LEU A 9 1.72 1.70 5.62
N THR A 10 2.18 1.22 6.78
CA THR A 10 2.09 1.95 8.05
C THR A 10 3.46 2.06 8.69
N ASN A 11 3.86 3.28 9.10
CA ASN A 11 5.06 3.56 9.89
C ASN A 11 6.40 2.95 9.40
N ILE A 12 6.54 2.67 8.10
CA ILE A 12 7.79 2.19 7.50
C ILE A 12 8.81 3.34 7.44
N ALA A 13 9.87 3.25 8.24
CA ALA A 13 10.86 4.32 8.41
C ALA A 13 11.78 4.56 7.20
N LYS A 14 12.00 3.53 6.37
CA LYS A 14 12.99 3.57 5.28
C LYS A 14 12.31 3.71 3.91
N ARG A 15 12.63 4.78 3.18
CA ARG A 15 12.03 5.05 1.85
C ARG A 15 12.28 3.94 0.84
N HIS A 16 13.47 3.31 0.86
CA HIS A 16 13.76 2.20 -0.05
C HIS A 16 12.84 1.00 0.20
N ASN A 17 12.47 0.71 1.46
CA ASN A 17 11.49 -0.34 1.77
C ASN A 17 10.13 -0.01 1.18
N VAL A 18 9.67 1.23 1.33
CA VAL A 18 8.42 1.68 0.69
C VAL A 18 8.47 1.51 -0.83
N ARG A 19 9.58 1.88 -1.47
CA ARG A 19 9.75 1.71 -2.93
C ARG A 19 9.69 0.25 -3.36
N SER A 20 10.39 -0.63 -2.66
CA SER A 20 10.38 -2.07 -2.94
C SER A 20 8.99 -2.67 -2.74
N LEU A 21 8.26 -2.24 -1.71
CA LEU A 21 6.90 -2.68 -1.46
C LEU A 21 5.91 -2.18 -2.52
N LEU A 22 6.07 -0.95 -3.04
CA LEU A 22 5.27 -0.47 -4.18
C LEU A 22 5.52 -1.31 -5.45
N LEU A 23 6.78 -1.65 -5.73
CA LEU A 23 7.14 -2.55 -6.85
C LEU A 23 6.53 -3.93 -6.67
N THR A 24 6.60 -4.46 -5.45
CA THR A 24 6.01 -5.76 -5.10
C THR A 24 4.50 -5.72 -5.30
N ALA A 25 3.81 -4.72 -4.75
CA ALA A 25 2.36 -4.55 -4.91
C ALA A 25 1.95 -4.53 -6.39
N ALA A 26 2.67 -3.77 -7.22
CA ALA A 26 2.40 -3.74 -8.66
C ALA A 26 2.65 -5.08 -9.35
N ALA A 27 3.75 -5.77 -9.01
CA ALA A 27 4.10 -7.07 -9.61
C ALA A 27 3.09 -8.18 -9.27
N PHE A 28 2.53 -8.15 -8.05
CA PHE A 28 1.48 -9.07 -7.62
C PHE A 28 0.06 -8.63 -8.02
N GLY A 29 -0.08 -7.52 -8.75
CA GLY A 29 -1.37 -7.07 -9.27
C GLY A 29 -2.29 -6.46 -8.21
N CYS A 30 -1.75 -5.88 -7.14
CA CYS A 30 -2.56 -5.17 -6.14
C CYS A 30 -3.33 -3.99 -6.76
N CYS A 31 -4.56 -3.80 -6.31
CA CYS A 31 -5.48 -2.76 -6.80
C CYS A 31 -5.08 -1.38 -6.29
N GLY A 32 -4.51 -1.37 -5.10
CA GLY A 32 -4.07 -0.16 -4.48
C GLY A 32 -3.18 -0.36 -3.28
N VAL A 33 -2.56 0.76 -2.92
CA VAL A 33 -1.70 0.88 -1.76
C VAL A 33 -2.28 1.99 -0.87
N PHE A 34 -2.65 1.61 0.34
CA PHE A 34 -3.08 2.53 1.37
C PHE A 34 -1.89 2.93 2.23
N VAL A 35 -1.69 4.23 2.40
CA VAL A 35 -0.54 4.78 3.10
C VAL A 35 -1.03 5.52 4.34
N VAL A 36 -0.55 5.10 5.51
CA VAL A 36 -0.89 5.73 6.79
C VAL A 36 0.38 6.11 7.55
N GLY A 37 0.38 7.27 8.20
CA GLY A 37 1.50 7.71 9.05
C GLY A 37 2.76 8.17 8.30
N GLN A 38 2.76 8.17 6.96
CA GLN A 38 3.92 8.53 6.13
C GLN A 38 3.94 10.01 5.73
N LYS A 39 4.10 10.90 6.70
CA LYS A 39 4.04 12.37 6.47
C LYS A 39 5.17 12.89 5.57
N HIS A 40 6.36 12.32 5.67
CA HIS A 40 7.57 12.83 4.98
C HIS A 40 7.75 12.32 3.55
N TYR A 41 6.88 11.42 3.08
CA TYR A 41 7.02 10.79 1.78
C TYR A 41 6.09 11.42 0.76
N ASN A 42 6.65 11.86 -0.36
CA ASN A 42 5.86 12.39 -1.47
C ASN A 42 5.50 11.26 -2.44
N PHE A 43 4.22 10.98 -2.61
CA PHE A 43 3.70 9.94 -3.50
C PHE A 43 3.12 10.48 -4.82
N ASP A 44 3.36 11.76 -5.11
CA ASP A 44 3.00 12.38 -6.37
C ASP A 44 3.76 11.71 -7.54
N VAL A 45 2.99 11.35 -8.58
CA VAL A 45 3.47 10.66 -9.78
C VAL A 45 3.86 11.62 -10.91
N ASP A 46 3.51 12.89 -10.79
CA ASP A 46 3.80 13.95 -11.76
C ASP A 46 5.13 14.67 -11.48
N LEU A 47 5.83 14.29 -10.41
CA LEU A 47 7.13 14.87 -10.10
C LEU A 47 8.15 14.66 -11.24
N PRO A 48 9.16 15.55 -11.37
CA PRO A 48 10.29 15.34 -12.27
C PRO A 48 11.01 14.00 -12.02
N ARG A 49 11.72 13.49 -13.03
CA ARG A 49 12.44 12.19 -12.92
C ARG A 49 13.50 12.22 -11.82
N ASP A 50 14.22 13.33 -11.70
CA ASP A 50 15.33 13.51 -10.75
C ASP A 50 14.87 14.01 -9.37
N SER A 51 13.56 14.02 -9.12
CA SER A 51 13.00 14.40 -7.82
C SER A 51 13.14 13.29 -6.79
N ASN A 52 13.06 13.66 -5.51
CA ASN A 52 13.11 12.71 -4.40
C ASN A 52 11.76 12.01 -4.14
N GLY A 53 10.99 11.75 -5.21
CA GLY A 53 9.67 11.12 -5.17
C GLY A 53 9.72 9.69 -4.64
N THR A 54 8.70 9.31 -3.88
CA THR A 54 8.60 7.98 -3.26
C THR A 54 8.16 6.93 -4.26
N VAL A 55 7.30 7.29 -5.23
CA VAL A 55 6.88 6.36 -6.28
C VAL A 55 8.06 6.07 -7.23
N PRO A 56 8.45 4.80 -7.41
CA PRO A 56 9.45 4.38 -8.39
C PRO A 56 9.10 4.87 -9.79
N HIS A 57 10.09 5.33 -10.55
CA HIS A 57 9.85 5.92 -11.87
C HIS A 57 9.14 4.95 -12.82
N GLN A 58 9.51 3.67 -12.75
CA GLN A 58 8.93 2.58 -13.52
C GLN A 58 7.43 2.37 -13.24
N LEU A 59 6.94 2.78 -12.07
CA LEU A 59 5.53 2.63 -11.68
C LEU A 59 4.68 3.87 -11.98
N ARG A 60 5.28 5.02 -12.33
CA ARG A 60 4.53 6.27 -12.47
C ARG A 60 3.45 6.15 -13.54
N ASN A 61 3.77 5.63 -14.72
CA ASN A 61 2.79 5.43 -15.78
C ASN A 61 1.71 4.42 -15.38
N TYR A 62 2.11 3.33 -14.73
CA TYR A 62 1.18 2.30 -14.24
C TYR A 62 0.13 2.89 -13.27
N VAL A 63 0.56 3.74 -12.35
CA VAL A 63 -0.32 4.45 -11.42
C VAL A 63 -1.16 5.51 -12.12
N LYS A 64 -0.58 6.29 -13.05
CA LYS A 64 -1.29 7.31 -13.85
C LYS A 64 -2.40 6.73 -14.72
N GLU A 65 -2.18 5.55 -15.28
CA GLU A 65 -3.15 4.80 -16.08
C GLU A 65 -4.25 4.16 -15.22
N GLY A 66 -4.21 4.35 -13.89
CA GLY A 66 -5.21 3.81 -12.96
C GLY A 66 -5.06 2.31 -12.69
N LYS A 67 -3.96 1.68 -13.12
CA LYS A 67 -3.75 0.24 -12.94
C LYS A 67 -3.41 -0.15 -11.49
N MET A 68 -2.96 0.80 -10.68
CA MET A 68 -2.84 0.68 -9.23
C MET A 68 -3.04 2.04 -8.58
N THR A 69 -3.88 2.12 -7.56
CA THR A 69 -4.13 3.37 -6.82
C THR A 69 -3.17 3.54 -5.65
N ILE A 70 -2.79 4.78 -5.33
CA ILE A 70 -2.06 5.08 -4.09
C ILE A 70 -2.86 6.12 -3.33
N ARG A 71 -3.40 5.74 -2.17
CA ARG A 71 -4.25 6.63 -1.36
C ARG A 71 -3.65 6.82 0.03
N LYS A 72 -3.49 8.08 0.42
CA LYS A 72 -3.04 8.44 1.76
C LYS A 72 -4.21 8.62 2.71
N PHE A 73 -3.99 8.20 3.96
CA PHE A 73 -4.84 8.53 5.09
C PHE A 73 -3.97 9.18 6.17
N ASP A 74 -4.44 10.32 6.69
CA ASP A 74 -3.71 11.07 7.72
C ASP A 74 -3.70 10.35 9.07
N LYS A 75 -4.78 9.61 9.36
CA LYS A 75 -5.02 8.91 10.63
C LYS A 75 -5.45 7.48 10.37
N TRP A 76 -5.07 6.59 11.29
CA TRP A 76 -5.37 5.16 11.21
C TRP A 76 -6.87 4.86 11.17
N HIS A 77 -7.68 5.50 12.01
CA HIS A 77 -9.13 5.28 12.01
C HIS A 77 -9.77 5.62 10.67
N ASN A 78 -9.31 6.66 9.96
CA ASN A 78 -9.83 6.98 8.63
C ASN A 78 -9.59 5.85 7.62
N LEU A 79 -8.47 5.11 7.74
CA LEU A 79 -8.25 3.91 6.94
C LEU A 79 -9.23 2.82 7.36
N VAL A 80 -9.35 2.54 8.66
CA VAL A 80 -10.26 1.49 9.17
C VAL A 80 -11.70 1.73 8.72
N ASP A 81 -12.21 2.97 8.84
CA ASP A 81 -13.54 3.35 8.40
C ASP A 81 -13.73 3.11 6.88
N HIS A 82 -12.69 3.41 6.09
CA HIS A 82 -12.69 3.14 4.66
C HIS A 82 -12.76 1.64 4.37
N LEU A 83 -11.96 0.82 5.04
CA LEU A 83 -11.95 -0.63 4.85
C LEU A 83 -13.32 -1.23 5.19
N GLN A 84 -13.92 -0.83 6.32
CA GLN A 84 -15.25 -1.30 6.73
C GLN A 84 -16.34 -0.88 5.74
N SER A 85 -16.32 0.37 5.28
CA SER A 85 -17.31 0.88 4.31
C SER A 85 -17.22 0.21 2.94
N ASN A 86 -16.11 -0.47 2.63
CA ASN A 86 -15.87 -1.14 1.36
C ASN A 86 -15.78 -2.67 1.52
N ASP A 87 -16.17 -3.20 2.68
CA ASP A 87 -16.12 -4.63 3.00
C ASP A 87 -14.75 -5.29 2.75
N ILE A 88 -13.67 -4.56 3.09
CA ILE A 88 -12.29 -5.02 2.93
C ILE A 88 -11.80 -5.65 4.23
N CYS A 89 -11.43 -6.93 4.18
CA CYS A 89 -10.80 -7.62 5.29
C CYS A 89 -9.37 -7.10 5.55
N LEU A 90 -9.07 -6.68 6.78
CA LEU A 90 -7.74 -6.25 7.19
C LEU A 90 -6.98 -7.41 7.84
N VAL A 91 -5.82 -7.74 7.26
CA VAL A 91 -4.88 -8.74 7.81
C VAL A 91 -3.63 -8.03 8.32
N GLY A 92 -3.37 -8.10 9.63
CA GLY A 92 -2.14 -7.61 10.23
C GLY A 92 -1.02 -8.64 10.11
N VAL A 93 0.17 -8.20 9.70
CA VAL A 93 1.37 -9.04 9.66
C VAL A 93 2.29 -8.60 10.79
N GLU A 94 2.36 -9.40 11.85
CA GLU A 94 3.12 -9.10 13.07
C GLU A 94 3.58 -10.39 13.76
N ILE A 95 4.72 -10.32 14.44
CA ILE A 95 5.18 -11.39 15.34
C ILE A 95 4.45 -11.22 16.66
N HIS A 96 3.41 -12.03 16.87
CA HIS A 96 2.60 -12.01 18.07
C HIS A 96 2.25 -13.44 18.52
N GLU A 97 2.06 -13.66 19.81
CA GLU A 97 1.75 -14.98 20.38
C GLU A 97 0.42 -15.57 19.87
N THR A 98 -0.49 -14.71 19.45
CA THR A 98 -1.81 -15.09 18.89
C THR A 98 -1.85 -15.05 17.36
N ALA A 99 -0.71 -14.79 16.70
CA ALA A 99 -0.65 -14.77 15.25
C ALA A 99 -0.82 -16.19 14.69
N ILE A 100 -1.48 -16.28 13.54
CA ILE A 100 -1.64 -17.54 12.79
C ILE A 100 -0.51 -17.62 11.76
N ASN A 101 0.00 -18.82 11.50
CA ASN A 101 0.97 -19.03 10.42
C ASN A 101 0.36 -18.62 9.07
N VAL A 102 1.13 -17.91 8.23
CA VAL A 102 0.69 -17.46 6.91
C VAL A 102 0.26 -18.62 6.00
N ASP A 103 0.88 -19.79 6.12
CA ASP A 103 0.54 -20.99 5.33
C ASP A 103 -0.82 -21.59 5.73
N GLU A 104 -1.24 -21.34 6.97
CA GLU A 104 -2.52 -21.78 7.54
C GLU A 104 -3.62 -20.72 7.38
N PHE A 105 -3.26 -19.48 7.04
CA PHE A 105 -4.21 -18.40 6.87
C PHE A 105 -5.16 -18.68 5.70
N ARG A 106 -6.46 -18.46 5.94
CA ARG A 106 -7.50 -18.54 4.92
C ARG A 106 -8.27 -17.23 4.93
N PRO A 107 -8.18 -16.41 3.86
CA PRO A 107 -9.01 -15.21 3.75
C PRO A 107 -10.48 -15.61 3.77
N ARG A 108 -11.29 -14.80 4.45
CA ARG A 108 -12.75 -14.99 4.53
C ARG A 108 -13.42 -14.48 3.27
#